data_AF-A0A820MKX5-F1
#
_entry.id   AF-A0A820MKX5-F1
#
_cell.length_a   1.000
_cell.length_b   1.000
_cell.length_c   1.000
_cell.angle_alpha   90.00
_cell.angle_beta   90.00
_cell.angle_gamma   90.00
#
_symmetry.space_group_name_H-M   'P 1'
#
loop_
_entity.id
_entity.type
_entity.pdbx_description
1 polymer ?
#
loop_
_entity_poly.entity_id
_entity_poly.type
_entity_poly.pdbx_seq_one_letter_code
_entity_poly.pdbx_strand_id
1 'polypeptide(L)'
;FVKNSYFHGLTPSEFFFHAMGGREGLIDTAIKTAETGYIQRRLVKAMESIMVKYDGTVRNQDEQLIQFTYGEDGLAGENVEFQSIISLRSSTGVFENICKFNLLTDKENLQEFLNDNIIRDLFSNDNSLEILNDEWYQLCEDRNHLREIFLENNDKSIVLPCNIERLIYNARKIFKISNQTQSDLSPIRIIQNLKDLIQRLVVIKGNDGCS
;
A
#
# COMPACT_ATOMS: atom_id res chain seq x y z
N PHE A 1 -20.67 38.57 -20.96
CA PHE A 1 -20.95 38.40 -19.52
C PHE A 1 -22.46 38.43 -19.33
N VAL A 2 -23.04 37.42 -18.69
CA VAL A 2 -24.49 37.30 -18.44
C VAL A 2 -24.75 37.69 -16.99
N LYS A 3 -25.58 38.72 -16.76
CA LYS A 3 -25.83 39.28 -15.42
C LYS A 3 -27.07 38.65 -14.77
N ASN A 4 -28.06 38.26 -15.57
CA ASN A 4 -29.31 37.67 -15.08
C ASN A 4 -29.19 36.16 -14.87
N SER A 5 -29.94 35.62 -13.90
CA SER A 5 -30.04 34.17 -13.66
C SER A 5 -31.17 33.55 -14.46
N TYR A 6 -31.13 32.23 -14.69
CA TYR A 6 -32.20 31.51 -15.41
C TYR A 6 -33.59 31.71 -14.79
N PHE A 7 -33.67 31.91 -13.47
CA PHE A 7 -34.92 32.18 -12.76
C PHE A 7 -35.55 33.53 -13.13
N HIS A 8 -34.73 34.57 -13.33
CA HIS A 8 -35.20 35.92 -13.65
C HIS A 8 -35.42 36.12 -15.16
N GLY A 9 -35.07 35.13 -15.98
CA GLY A 9 -35.07 35.22 -17.43
C GLY A 9 -33.81 35.88 -17.98
N LEU A 10 -33.43 35.47 -19.19
CA LEU A 10 -32.27 36.01 -19.91
C LEU A 10 -32.75 37.05 -20.92
N THR A 11 -32.04 38.17 -21.03
CA THR A 11 -32.28 39.12 -22.14
C THR A 11 -31.88 38.46 -23.48
N PRO A 12 -32.44 38.90 -24.62
CA PRO A 12 -32.13 38.28 -25.92
C PRO A 12 -30.62 38.20 -26.24
N SER A 13 -29.86 39.24 -25.89
CA SER A 13 -28.40 39.26 -26.06
C SER A 13 -27.69 38.27 -25.14
N GLU A 14 -28.11 38.17 -23.88
CA GLU A 14 -27.56 37.20 -22.92
C GLU A 14 -27.87 35.76 -23.32
N PHE A 15 -29.09 35.51 -23.82
CA PHE A 15 -29.48 34.20 -24.34
C PHE A 15 -28.63 33.79 -25.54
N PHE A 16 -28.34 34.71 -26.46
CA PHE A 16 -27.48 34.43 -27.61
C PHE A 16 -26.04 34.05 -27.20
N PHE A 17 -25.43 34.81 -26.28
CA PHE A 17 -24.10 34.46 -25.76
C PHE A 17 -24.09 33.15 -24.96
N HIS A 18 -25.17 32.89 -24.21
CA HIS A 18 -25.32 31.63 -23.50
C HIS A 18 -25.44 30.43 -24.46
N ALA A 19 -26.24 30.56 -25.52
CA ALA A 19 -26.39 29.53 -26.55
C ALA A 19 -25.09 29.27 -27.32
N MET A 20 -24.26 30.29 -27.56
CA MET A 20 -22.93 30.12 -28.16
C MET A 20 -22.03 29.21 -27.32
N GLY A 21 -21.95 29.43 -26.01
CA GLY A 21 -21.17 28.58 -25.11
C GLY A 21 -21.72 27.15 -25.01
N GLY A 22 -23.05 27.01 -24.99
CA GLY A 22 -23.71 25.69 -25.02
C GLY A 22 -23.41 24.91 -26.30
N ARG A 23 -23.40 25.59 -27.46
CA ARG A 23 -23.06 24.97 -28.75
C ARG A 23 -21.61 24.47 -28.79
N GLU A 24 -20.67 25.25 -28.26
CA GLU A 24 -19.25 24.85 -28.18
C GLU A 24 -19.08 23.57 -27.35
N GLY A 25 -19.72 23.49 -26.18
CA GLY A 25 -19.67 22.29 -25.34
C GLY A 25 -20.30 21.05 -26.00
N LEU A 26 -21.40 21.22 -26.74
CA LEU A 26 -22.02 20.13 -27.50
C LEU A 26 -21.11 19.62 -28.64
N ILE A 27 -20.45 20.54 -29.35
CA ILE A 27 -19.51 20.20 -30.41
C ILE A 27 -18.28 19.48 -29.83
N ASP A 28 -17.70 20.00 -28.75
CA ASP A 28 -16.54 19.41 -28.09
C ASP A 28 -16.83 18.00 -27.56
N THR A 29 -18.01 17.78 -26.97
CA THR A 29 -18.44 16.45 -26.53
C THR A 29 -18.55 15.48 -27.70
N ALA A 30 -19.12 15.91 -28.84
CA ALA A 30 -19.23 15.07 -30.03
C ALA A 30 -17.87 14.71 -30.62
N ILE A 31 -16.92 15.66 -30.66
CA ILE A 31 -15.56 15.44 -31.16
C ILE A 31 -14.79 14.49 -30.23
N LYS A 32 -14.79 14.76 -28.92
CA LYS A 32 -14.10 13.92 -27.91
C LYS A 32 -14.60 12.49 -27.90
N THR A 33 -15.90 12.28 -28.15
CA THR A 33 -16.48 10.93 -28.23
C THR A 33 -15.89 10.13 -29.41
N ALA A 34 -15.72 10.75 -30.57
CA ALA A 34 -15.13 10.10 -31.74
C ALA A 34 -13.63 9.80 -31.53
N GLU A 35 -12.89 10.74 -30.96
CA GLU A 35 -11.44 10.60 -30.72
C GLU A 35 -11.13 9.54 -29.67
N THR A 36 -11.82 9.55 -28.52
CA THR A 36 -11.60 8.58 -27.44
C THR A 36 -11.84 7.16 -27.90
N GLY A 37 -12.90 6.90 -28.68
CA GLY A 37 -13.17 5.58 -29.25
C GLY A 37 -12.10 5.12 -30.24
N TYR A 38 -11.58 6.02 -31.08
CA TYR A 38 -10.50 5.71 -32.01
C TYR A 38 -9.19 5.38 -31.28
N ILE A 39 -8.82 6.18 -30.28
CA ILE A 39 -7.64 5.95 -29.44
C ILE A 39 -7.77 4.60 -28.72
N GLN A 40 -8.92 4.32 -28.11
CA GLN A 40 -9.18 3.05 -27.43
C GLN A 40 -9.00 1.86 -28.38
N ARG A 41 -9.60 1.90 -29.58
CA ARG A 41 -9.47 0.81 -30.56
C ARG A 41 -8.02 0.59 -30.98
N ARG A 42 -7.25 1.66 -31.19
CA ARG A 42 -5.83 1.57 -31.52
C ARG A 42 -5.01 0.94 -30.40
N LEU A 43 -5.25 1.34 -29.16
CA LEU A 43 -4.56 0.78 -27.99
C LEU A 43 -4.90 -0.70 -27.80
N VAL A 44 -6.18 -1.07 -27.91
CA VAL A 44 -6.60 -2.48 -27.83
C VAL A 44 -5.91 -3.31 -28.91
N LYS A 45 -5.89 -2.84 -30.16
CA LYS A 45 -5.21 -3.57 -31.24
C LYS A 45 -3.69 -3.67 -31.09
N ALA A 46 -3.05 -2.70 -30.45
CA ALA A 46 -1.62 -2.78 -30.15
C ALA A 46 -1.32 -3.78 -29.03
N MET A 47 -2.20 -3.89 -28.03
CA MET A 47 -1.95 -4.67 -26.81
C MET A 47 -2.65 -6.04 -26.76
N GLU A 48 -3.50 -6.39 -27.73
CA GLU A 48 -4.32 -7.62 -27.69
C GLU A 48 -3.52 -8.93 -27.66
N SER A 49 -2.26 -8.90 -28.09
CA SER A 49 -1.39 -10.09 -28.10
C SER A 49 -0.62 -10.31 -26.78
N ILE A 50 -0.66 -9.35 -25.86
CA ILE A 50 0.09 -9.37 -24.61
C ILE A 50 -0.69 -10.17 -23.57
N MET A 51 -0.07 -11.20 -22.99
CA MET A 51 -0.68 -12.02 -21.95
C MET A 51 0.31 -12.54 -20.91
N VAL A 52 -0.20 -12.82 -19.71
CA VAL A 52 0.56 -13.49 -18.64
C VAL A 52 0.61 -14.99 -18.93
N LYS A 53 1.79 -15.59 -18.89
CA LYS A 53 2.02 -17.03 -19.05
C LYS A 53 2.05 -17.72 -17.69
N TYR A 54 1.98 -19.07 -17.70
CA TYR A 54 1.93 -19.88 -16.46
C TYR A 54 3.18 -19.75 -15.56
N ASP A 55 4.28 -19.27 -16.12
CA ASP A 55 5.52 -18.99 -15.39
C ASP A 55 5.52 -17.62 -14.69
N GLY A 56 4.44 -16.84 -14.81
CA GLY A 56 4.33 -15.48 -14.24
C GLY A 56 4.93 -14.38 -15.11
N THR A 57 5.52 -14.73 -16.25
CA THR A 57 6.09 -13.76 -17.19
C THR A 57 5.02 -13.18 -18.13
N VAL A 58 5.25 -11.96 -18.60
CA VAL A 58 4.37 -11.31 -19.58
C VAL A 58 5.03 -11.43 -20.96
N ARG A 59 4.32 -12.05 -21.91
CA ARG A 59 4.83 -12.30 -23.27
C ARG A 59 3.82 -11.92 -24.34
N ASN A 60 4.31 -11.65 -25.55
CA ASN A 60 3.47 -11.48 -26.74
C ASN A 60 3.13 -12.84 -27.40
N GLN A 61 2.44 -12.78 -28.54
CA GLN A 61 2.09 -13.94 -29.37
C GLN A 61 3.32 -14.67 -29.96
N ASP A 62 4.43 -13.98 -30.16
CA ASP A 62 5.69 -14.52 -30.69
C ASP A 62 6.61 -15.03 -29.57
N GLU A 63 6.07 -15.19 -28.36
CA GLU A 63 6.77 -15.61 -27.14
C GLU A 63 7.93 -14.71 -26.70
N GLN A 64 7.99 -13.48 -27.21
CA GLN A 64 8.97 -12.48 -26.78
C GLN A 64 8.60 -12.00 -25.36
N LEU A 65 9.61 -11.98 -24.50
CA LEU A 65 9.49 -11.52 -23.12
C LEU A 65 9.34 -9.99 -23.09
N ILE A 66 8.29 -9.51 -22.44
CA ILE A 66 8.03 -8.08 -22.23
C ILE A 66 8.36 -7.70 -20.77
N GLN A 67 7.88 -8.49 -19.81
CA GLN A 67 8.16 -8.30 -18.37
C GLN A 67 8.45 -9.65 -17.72
N PHE A 68 9.40 -9.67 -16.78
CA PHE A 68 9.74 -10.85 -15.98
C PHE A 68 8.62 -11.22 -15.01
N THR A 69 8.03 -10.22 -14.37
CA THR A 69 6.90 -10.37 -13.45
C THR A 69 5.79 -9.43 -13.85
N TYR A 70 4.54 -9.90 -13.79
CA TYR A 70 3.37 -9.08 -14.05
C TYR A 70 3.34 -7.87 -13.11
N GLY A 71 3.31 -6.65 -13.65
CA GLY A 71 3.22 -5.44 -12.82
C GLY A 71 4.46 -5.18 -11.95
N GLU A 72 5.58 -5.84 -12.24
CA GLU A 72 6.83 -5.83 -11.46
C GLU A 72 6.70 -6.42 -10.03
N ASP A 73 5.49 -6.73 -9.55
CA ASP A 73 5.20 -7.31 -8.24
C ASP A 73 4.57 -8.71 -8.29
N GLY A 74 4.09 -9.14 -9.47
CA GLY A 74 3.40 -10.41 -9.68
C GLY A 74 1.99 -10.47 -9.12
N LEU A 75 1.38 -9.33 -8.77
CA LEU A 75 0.10 -9.26 -8.07
C LEU A 75 -1.01 -8.67 -8.93
N ALA A 76 -2.24 -9.13 -8.71
CA ALA A 76 -3.39 -8.62 -9.43
C ALA A 76 -3.83 -7.24 -8.90
N GLY A 77 -4.02 -6.29 -9.82
CA GLY A 77 -4.45 -4.92 -9.51
C GLY A 77 -5.87 -4.80 -8.92
N GLU A 78 -6.65 -5.88 -8.88
CA GLU A 78 -7.98 -5.91 -8.24
C GLU A 78 -7.89 -5.97 -6.71
N ASN A 79 -6.78 -6.49 -6.18
CA ASN A 79 -6.61 -6.77 -4.74
C ASN A 79 -5.67 -5.77 -4.04
N VAL A 80 -5.29 -4.69 -4.72
CA VAL A 80 -4.43 -3.64 -4.19
C VAL A 80 -5.23 -2.44 -3.72
N GLU A 81 -4.74 -1.77 -2.68
CA GLU A 81 -5.42 -0.64 -2.06
C GLU A 81 -4.42 0.46 -1.72
N PHE A 82 -4.91 1.70 -1.64
CA PHE A 82 -4.12 2.82 -1.13
C PHE A 82 -3.86 2.65 0.37
N GLN A 83 -2.60 2.63 0.74
CA GLN A 83 -2.13 2.46 2.11
C GLN A 83 -1.10 3.54 2.44
N SER A 84 -1.02 3.93 3.71
CA SER A 84 -0.01 4.86 4.20
C SER A 84 1.00 4.13 5.08
N ILE A 85 2.27 4.22 4.75
CA ILE A 85 3.33 3.61 5.55
C ILE A 85 3.76 4.59 6.66
N ILE A 86 3.63 4.15 7.91
CA ILE A 86 3.92 4.97 9.10
C ILE A 86 5.41 5.37 9.16
N SER A 87 6.32 4.47 8.78
CA SER A 87 7.77 4.70 8.81
C SER A 87 8.22 5.83 7.87
N LEU A 88 7.54 6.00 6.73
CA LEU A 88 7.85 7.04 5.74
C LEU A 88 7.46 8.43 6.24
N ARG A 89 6.24 8.56 6.80
CA ARG A 89 5.65 9.84 7.23
C ARG A 89 6.24 10.36 8.54
N SER A 90 6.69 9.48 9.43
CA SER A 90 7.04 9.85 10.81
C SER A 90 8.42 10.52 10.88
N SER A 91 8.58 11.47 11.79
CA SER A 91 9.89 12.02 12.15
C SER A 91 10.73 10.96 12.88
N THR A 92 12.05 11.11 12.95
CA THR A 92 12.92 10.12 13.60
C THR A 92 12.56 9.87 15.05
N GLY A 93 12.22 10.91 15.82
CA GLY A 93 11.78 10.74 17.21
C GLY A 93 10.41 10.04 17.34
N VAL A 94 9.45 10.35 16.47
CA VAL A 94 8.13 9.66 16.50
C VAL A 94 8.27 8.20 16.11
N PHE A 95 9.11 7.90 15.11
CA PHE A 95 9.40 6.53 14.70
C PHE A 95 10.06 5.73 15.81
N GLU A 96 11.05 6.31 16.49
CA GLU A 96 11.70 5.67 17.64
C GLU A 96 10.68 5.36 18.74
N ASN A 97 9.80 6.29 19.08
CA ASN A 97 8.80 6.06 20.12
C ASN A 97 7.74 5.00 19.77
N ILE A 98 7.45 4.81 18.48
CA ILE A 98 6.44 3.83 18.04
C ILE A 98 7.04 2.44 17.87
N CYS A 99 8.25 2.35 17.31
CA CYS A 99 8.82 1.09 16.84
C CYS A 99 9.92 0.53 17.77
N LYS A 100 10.57 1.36 18.60
CA LYS A 100 11.64 0.89 19.48
C LYS A 100 11.07 0.27 20.74
N PHE A 101 11.34 -1.02 20.93
CA PHE A 101 10.88 -1.75 22.11
C PHE A 101 12.00 -1.81 23.16
N ASN A 102 11.90 -0.97 24.20
CA ASN A 102 12.93 -0.87 25.24
C ASN A 102 12.55 -1.67 26.50
N LEU A 103 13.15 -2.85 26.68
CA LEU A 103 12.89 -3.70 27.86
C LEU A 103 13.29 -3.06 29.19
N LEU A 104 14.25 -2.12 29.17
CA LEU A 104 14.83 -1.55 30.38
C LEU A 104 14.09 -0.29 30.87
N THR A 105 13.53 0.49 29.95
CA THR A 105 12.87 1.77 30.26
C THR A 105 11.36 1.60 30.46
N ASP A 106 10.74 0.62 29.79
CA ASP A 106 9.28 0.45 29.77
C ASP A 106 8.75 -0.64 30.70
N LYS A 107 9.52 -1.12 31.68
CA LYS A 107 9.10 -2.22 32.59
C LYS A 107 7.72 -2.02 33.22
N GLU A 108 7.41 -0.79 33.63
CA GLU A 108 6.12 -0.44 34.25
C GLU A 108 4.97 -0.44 33.23
N ASN A 109 5.21 0.08 32.02
CA ASN A 109 4.23 0.08 30.94
C ASN A 109 3.95 -1.34 30.41
N LEU A 110 4.96 -2.21 30.39
CA LEU A 110 4.84 -3.57 29.85
C LEU A 110 4.01 -4.50 30.75
N GLN A 111 3.98 -4.28 32.06
CA GLN A 111 3.17 -5.05 33.00
C GLN A 111 1.66 -4.82 32.80
N GLU A 112 1.26 -3.68 32.24
CA GLU A 112 -0.14 -3.41 31.91
C GLU A 112 -0.61 -4.19 30.67
N PHE A 113 0.29 -4.50 29.73
CA PHE A 113 -0.06 -5.10 28.44
C PHE A 113 0.33 -6.57 28.28
N LEU A 114 1.35 -7.05 29.00
CA LEU A 114 1.88 -8.42 28.87
C LEU A 114 1.69 -9.22 30.17
N ASN A 115 1.54 -10.53 30.01
CA ASN A 115 1.52 -11.43 31.16
C ASN A 115 2.87 -11.50 31.87
N ASP A 116 2.83 -11.58 33.20
CA ASP A 116 4.01 -11.68 34.06
C ASP A 116 4.95 -12.84 33.70
N ASN A 117 4.40 -13.96 33.20
CA ASN A 117 5.19 -15.11 32.78
C ASN A 117 6.07 -14.78 31.58
N ILE A 118 5.54 -14.06 30.59
CA ILE A 118 6.27 -13.68 29.38
C ILE A 118 7.35 -12.66 29.74
N ILE A 119 7.05 -11.73 30.64
CA ILE A 119 8.01 -10.73 31.11
C ILE A 119 9.22 -11.42 31.76
N ARG A 120 8.99 -12.44 32.60
CA ARG A 120 10.08 -13.22 33.21
C ARG A 120 10.90 -13.97 32.17
N ASP A 121 10.24 -14.60 31.19
CA ASP A 121 10.91 -15.33 30.12
C ASP A 121 11.76 -14.40 29.23
N LEU A 122 11.32 -13.15 29.03
CA LEU A 122 12.10 -12.14 28.31
C LEU A 122 13.35 -11.72 29.10
N PHE A 123 13.22 -11.45 30.41
CA PHE A 123 14.38 -11.07 31.22
C PHE A 123 15.34 -12.23 31.53
N SER A 124 14.87 -13.47 31.47
CA SER A 124 15.72 -14.65 31.69
C SER A 124 16.57 -15.02 30.47
N ASN A 125 16.14 -14.63 29.26
CA ASN A 125 16.82 -14.99 28.03
C ASN A 125 17.67 -13.80 27.55
N ASP A 126 18.99 -13.88 27.73
CA ASP A 126 19.91 -12.84 27.26
C ASP A 126 19.83 -12.62 25.73
N ASN A 127 19.56 -13.68 24.97
CA ASN A 127 19.38 -13.63 23.52
C ASN A 127 18.16 -12.79 23.08
N SER A 128 17.19 -12.54 23.96
CA SER A 128 15.98 -11.80 23.61
C SER A 128 16.28 -10.34 23.25
N LEU A 129 17.22 -9.72 23.97
CA LEU A 129 17.64 -8.35 23.74
C LEU A 129 18.38 -8.21 22.41
N GLU A 130 19.23 -9.18 22.07
CA GLU A 130 19.96 -9.21 20.81
C GLU A 130 18.99 -9.29 19.62
N ILE A 131 18.04 -10.23 19.65
CA ILE A 131 17.04 -10.41 18.59
C ILE A 131 16.20 -9.14 18.38
N LEU A 132 15.83 -8.45 19.47
CA LEU A 132 15.03 -7.23 19.39
C LEU A 132 15.84 -6.04 18.86
N ASN A 133 17.11 -5.95 19.22
CA ASN A 133 18.01 -4.93 18.68
C ASN A 133 18.28 -5.17 17.19
N ASP A 134 18.49 -6.42 16.78
CA ASP A 134 18.67 -6.78 15.36
C ASP A 134 17.45 -6.38 14.52
N GLU A 135 16.24 -6.67 15.01
CA GLU A 135 15.00 -6.26 14.35
C GLU A 135 14.88 -4.73 14.26
N TRP A 136 15.28 -4.01 15.31
CA TRP A 136 15.32 -2.54 15.31
C TRP A 136 16.29 -2.00 14.26
N TYR A 137 17.49 -2.58 14.14
CA TYR A 137 18.45 -2.19 13.12
C TYR A 137 17.91 -2.45 11.70
N GLN A 138 17.26 -3.60 11.48
CA GLN A 138 16.63 -3.91 10.19
C GLN A 138 15.56 -2.87 9.82
N LEU A 139 14.68 -2.50 10.76
CA LEU A 139 13.66 -1.47 10.53
C LEU A 139 14.24 -0.08 10.21
N CYS A 140 15.39 0.26 10.80
CA CYS A 140 16.10 1.50 10.49
C CYS A 140 16.67 1.49 9.07
N GLU A 141 17.30 0.39 8.65
CA GLU A 141 17.81 0.20 7.29
C GLU A 141 16.67 0.25 6.26
N ASP A 142 15.59 -0.51 6.50
CA ASP A 142 14.41 -0.54 5.62
C ASP A 142 13.79 0.86 5.47
N ARG A 143 13.75 1.64 6.55
CA ARG A 143 13.26 3.03 6.50
C ARG A 143 14.14 3.93 5.65
N ASN A 144 15.46 3.76 5.70
CA ASN A 144 16.39 4.52 4.87
C ASN A 144 16.18 4.16 3.40
N HIS A 145 16.11 2.87 3.08
CA HIS A 145 15.82 2.40 1.72
C HIS A 145 14.46 2.90 1.20
N LEU A 146 13.40 2.84 2.02
CA LEU A 146 12.09 3.37 1.63
C LEU A 146 12.17 4.88 1.34
N ARG A 147 12.95 5.64 2.11
CA ARG A 147 13.14 7.07 1.83
C ARG A 147 13.91 7.26 0.53
N GLU A 148 14.97 6.51 0.29
CA GLU A 148 15.72 6.56 -0.98
C GLU A 148 14.82 6.34 -2.20
N ILE A 149 13.94 5.35 -2.15
CA ILE A 149 13.03 5.00 -3.25
C ILE A 149 11.93 6.05 -3.43
N PHE A 150 11.35 6.58 -2.35
CA PHE A 150 10.17 7.45 -2.39
C PHE A 150 10.48 8.96 -2.28
N LEU A 151 11.75 9.38 -2.29
CA LEU A 151 12.15 10.80 -2.17
C LEU A 151 11.68 11.68 -3.34
N GLU A 152 11.50 11.11 -4.54
CA GLU A 152 11.13 11.87 -5.74
C GLU A 152 9.65 12.27 -5.77
N ASN A 153 8.79 11.45 -5.16
CA ASN A 153 7.34 11.66 -5.15
C ASN A 153 6.92 12.02 -3.72
N ASN A 154 6.51 13.28 -3.49
CA ASN A 154 5.91 13.75 -2.23
C ASN A 154 4.55 13.07 -1.89
N ASP A 155 4.24 11.96 -2.55
CA ASP A 155 3.00 11.22 -2.42
C ASP A 155 3.05 10.37 -1.14
N LYS A 156 2.07 10.64 -0.28
CA LYS A 156 1.98 10.04 1.07
C LYS A 156 1.25 8.69 1.07
N SER A 157 0.73 8.27 -0.07
CA SER A 157 -0.06 7.05 -0.25
C SER A 157 0.59 6.16 -1.28
N ILE A 158 0.85 4.92 -0.88
CA ILE A 158 1.42 3.87 -1.73
C ILE A 158 0.31 2.86 -1.98
N VAL A 159 0.32 2.23 -3.15
CA VAL A 159 -0.62 1.15 -3.48
C VAL A 159 0.04 -0.17 -3.08
N LEU A 160 -0.59 -0.89 -2.15
CA LEU A 160 -0.09 -2.16 -1.64
C LEU A 160 -1.22 -3.20 -1.58
N PRO A 161 -0.91 -4.49 -1.79
CA PRO A 161 -1.85 -5.57 -1.53
C PRO A 161 -2.17 -5.64 -0.03
N CYS A 162 -3.34 -6.18 0.29
CA CYS A 162 -3.73 -6.57 1.66
C CYS A 162 -3.54 -5.48 2.74
N ASN A 163 -4.60 -4.75 3.06
CA ASN A 163 -4.55 -3.77 4.16
C ASN A 163 -4.41 -4.44 5.54
N ILE A 164 -3.20 -4.37 6.11
CA ILE A 164 -2.86 -4.99 7.40
C ILE A 164 -3.64 -4.35 8.56
N GLU A 165 -3.83 -3.03 8.57
CA GLU A 165 -4.58 -2.35 9.63
C GLU A 165 -6.03 -2.86 9.71
N ARG A 166 -6.65 -3.06 8.55
CA ARG A 166 -8.00 -3.61 8.45
C ARG A 166 -8.05 -5.06 8.88
N LEU A 167 -7.04 -5.87 8.52
CA LEU A 167 -6.94 -7.27 8.97
C LEU A 167 -6.82 -7.35 10.49
N ILE A 168 -5.99 -6.51 11.11
CA ILE A 168 -5.84 -6.42 12.57
C ILE A 168 -7.18 -6.02 13.20
N TYR A 169 -7.85 -5.01 12.67
CA TYR A 169 -9.14 -4.56 13.18
C TYR A 169 -10.21 -5.66 13.11
N ASN A 170 -10.29 -6.38 11.99
CA ASN A 170 -11.21 -7.51 11.82
C ASN A 170 -10.88 -8.65 12.79
N ALA A 171 -9.61 -8.99 12.95
CA ALA A 171 -9.17 -10.01 13.91
C ALA A 171 -9.60 -9.64 15.34
N ARG A 172 -9.38 -8.38 15.77
CA ARG A 172 -9.80 -7.90 17.08
C ARG A 172 -11.30 -8.05 17.31
N LYS A 173 -12.12 -7.78 16.29
CA LYS A 173 -13.58 -7.97 16.36
C LYS A 173 -13.99 -9.44 16.44
N ILE A 174 -13.40 -10.30 15.62
CA ILE A 174 -13.71 -11.75 15.57
C ILE A 174 -13.39 -12.40 16.91
N PHE A 175 -12.19 -12.13 17.44
CA PHE A 175 -11.71 -12.70 18.70
C PHE A 175 -12.18 -11.93 19.94
N LYS A 176 -12.95 -10.84 19.77
CA LYS A 176 -13.48 -9.99 20.85
C LYS A 176 -12.38 -9.52 21.83
N ILE A 177 -11.23 -9.14 21.28
CA ILE A 177 -10.08 -8.71 22.06
C ILE A 177 -10.36 -7.33 22.65
N SER A 178 -10.32 -7.24 23.98
CA SER A 178 -10.47 -5.98 24.71
C SER A 178 -9.09 -5.38 25.04
N ASN A 179 -9.00 -4.06 25.16
CA ASN A 179 -7.75 -3.40 25.58
C ASN A 179 -7.40 -3.62 27.07
N GLN A 180 -8.30 -4.25 27.84
CA GLN A 180 -8.13 -4.46 29.28
C GLN A 180 -7.55 -5.85 29.62
N THR A 181 -7.52 -6.76 28.64
CA THR A 181 -6.95 -8.09 28.82
C THR A 181 -5.45 -8.06 28.48
N GLN A 182 -4.62 -8.60 29.38
CA GLN A 182 -3.20 -8.81 29.12
C GLN A 182 -3.00 -9.77 27.94
N SER A 183 -1.93 -9.55 27.18
CA SER A 183 -1.60 -10.33 25.99
C SER A 183 -0.74 -11.54 26.34
N ASP A 184 -1.14 -12.70 25.81
CA ASP A 184 -0.38 -13.96 25.89
C ASP A 184 0.73 -14.06 24.83
N LEU A 185 0.89 -13.05 23.98
CA LEU A 185 1.77 -13.12 22.82
C LEU A 185 3.19 -12.62 23.15
N SER A 186 4.18 -13.51 23.01
CA SER A 186 5.58 -13.15 23.22
C SER A 186 6.17 -12.42 21.99
N PRO A 187 6.88 -11.29 22.18
CA PRO A 187 7.49 -10.52 21.08
C PRO A 187 8.45 -11.33 20.21
N ILE A 188 9.25 -12.21 20.82
CA ILE A 188 10.20 -13.08 20.10
C ILE A 188 9.45 -14.01 19.13
N ARG A 189 8.32 -14.56 19.57
CA ARG A 189 7.49 -15.42 18.74
C ARG A 189 6.86 -14.66 17.58
N ILE A 190 6.54 -13.38 17.76
CA ILE A 190 6.06 -12.52 16.67
C ILE A 190 7.15 -12.41 15.59
N ILE A 191 8.38 -12.08 15.98
CA ILE A 191 9.50 -11.92 15.04
C ILE A 191 9.78 -13.23 14.30
N GLN A 192 9.80 -14.36 15.01
CA GLN A 192 9.97 -15.67 14.39
C GLN A 192 8.85 -16.00 13.40
N ASN A 193 7.59 -15.85 13.82
CA ASN A 193 6.44 -16.09 12.95
C ASN A 193 6.42 -15.13 11.74
N LEU A 194 6.92 -13.90 11.91
CA LEU A 194 7.03 -12.91 10.85
C LEU A 194 8.08 -13.35 9.83
N LYS A 195 9.27 -13.78 10.28
CA LYS A 195 10.30 -14.37 9.42
C LYS A 195 9.78 -15.59 8.66
N ASP A 196 9.06 -16.49 9.34
CA ASP A 196 8.42 -17.66 8.71
C ASP A 196 7.32 -17.26 7.72
N LEU A 197 6.62 -16.15 7.96
CA LEU A 197 5.59 -15.65 7.05
C LEU A 197 6.23 -15.02 5.81
N ILE A 198 7.29 -14.21 5.97
CA ILE A 198 8.05 -13.65 4.84
C ILE A 198 8.58 -14.77 3.95
N GLN A 199 9.14 -15.84 4.51
CA GLN A 199 9.63 -16.99 3.73
C GLN A 199 8.53 -17.71 2.95
N ARG A 200 7.26 -17.62 3.37
CA ARG A 200 6.12 -18.21 2.66
C ARG A 200 5.57 -17.32 1.56
N LEU A 201 5.87 -16.02 1.57
CA LEU A 201 5.43 -15.05 0.57
C LEU A 201 6.34 -15.10 -0.67
N VAL A 202 6.29 -16.23 -1.39
CA VAL A 202 7.08 -16.44 -2.61
C VAL A 202 6.26 -16.04 -3.84
N VAL A 203 6.70 -15.00 -4.54
CA VAL A 203 6.11 -14.56 -5.82
C VAL A 203 6.74 -15.33 -6.99
N ILE A 204 8.07 -15.38 -7.05
CA ILE A 204 8.82 -16.09 -8.08
C ILE A 204 9.21 -17.46 -7.53
N LYS A 205 8.75 -18.52 -8.18
CA LYS A 205 9.10 -19.88 -7.78
C LYS A 205 10.48 -20.24 -8.34
N GLY A 206 11.46 -20.40 -7.47
CA GLY A 206 12.78 -20.90 -7.82
C GLY A 206 13.65 -21.06 -6.57
N ASN A 207 14.54 -22.04 -6.60
CA ASN A 207 15.52 -22.28 -5.53
C ASN A 207 16.95 -21.90 -5.96
N ASP A 208 17.09 -21.33 -7.16
CA ASP A 208 18.38 -20.92 -7.69
C ASP A 208 18.71 -19.54 -7.13
N GLY A 209 19.98 -19.25 -6.80
CA GLY A 209 20.39 -17.96 -6.22
C GLY A 209 20.16 -16.72 -7.10
N CYS A 210 19.57 -16.89 -8.28
CA CYS A 210 19.13 -15.84 -9.19
C CYS A 210 17.60 -15.68 -9.27
N SER A 211 16.84 -16.53 -8.55
CA SER A 211 15.37 -16.47 -8.43
C SER A 211 14.93 -15.53 -7.32
#